data_AF-A0A7R9LUN8-F1
#
_entry.id   AF-A0A7R9LUN8-F1
#
_cell.length_a   1.000
_cell.length_b   1.000
_cell.length_c   1.000
_cell.angle_alpha   90.00
_cell.angle_beta   90.00
_cell.angle_gamma   90.00
#
_symmetry.space_group_name_H-M   'P 1'
#
loop_
_entity.id
_entity.type
_entity.pdbx_description
1 polymer ?
#
loop_
_entity_poly.entity_id
_entity_poly.type
_entity_poly.pdbx_seq_one_letter_code
_entity_poly.pdbx_strand_id
1 'polypeptide(L)'
;MSKAQQWFVSRLQHIRDTTGIDSFKFDAGEWGWISRDFKLDDSSIQQTPLTLTQLYVETAAQLGNMIETRAAYNSQHLPIFVRMLDKLSVWDYNGGLKTLIPTALMMSIGGYSFVLPDMIGGNAYGNFPSKELYIRWLQ
;
A
#
# COMPACT_ATOMS: atom_id res chain seq x y z
N MET A 1 -5.16 0.86 -20.46
CA MET A 1 -4.91 -0.40 -19.73
C MET A 1 -4.52 -1.51 -20.69
N SER A 2 -3.44 -2.24 -20.40
CA SER A 2 -2.99 -3.44 -21.11
C SER A 2 -3.97 -4.62 -20.92
N LYS A 3 -3.81 -5.68 -21.71
CA LYS A 3 -4.60 -6.92 -21.56
C LYS A 3 -4.43 -7.54 -20.17
N ALA A 4 -3.21 -7.49 -19.61
CA ALA A 4 -2.93 -8.00 -18.27
C ALA A 4 -3.65 -7.19 -17.18
N GLN A 5 -3.66 -5.86 -17.28
CA GLN A 5 -4.39 -4.99 -16.34
C GLN A 5 -5.90 -5.26 -16.40
N GLN A 6 -6.47 -5.36 -17.60
CA GLN A 6 -7.90 -5.66 -17.79
C GLN A 6 -8.28 -7.02 -17.21
N TRP A 7 -7.47 -8.05 -17.47
CA TRP A 7 -7.68 -9.39 -16.91
C TRP A 7 -7.66 -9.36 -15.37
N PHE A 8 -6.70 -8.67 -14.77
CA PHE A 8 -6.55 -8.56 -13.32
C PHE A 8 -7.76 -7.86 -12.68
N VAL A 9 -8.15 -6.70 -13.19
CA VAL A 9 -9.31 -5.93 -12.68
C VAL A 9 -10.60 -6.73 -12.84
N SER A 10 -10.81 -7.37 -14.00
CA SER A 10 -12.04 -8.15 -14.25
C SER A 10 -12.19 -9.33 -13.30
N ARG A 11 -11.09 -9.97 -12.91
CA ARG A 11 -11.10 -11.08 -11.94
C ARG A 11 -11.48 -10.61 -10.53
N LEU A 12 -10.94 -9.47 -10.09
CA LEU A 12 -11.27 -8.90 -8.79
C LEU A 12 -12.69 -8.34 -8.74
N GLN A 13 -13.16 -7.74 -9.84
CA GLN A 13 -14.56 -7.34 -9.99
C GLN A 13 -15.50 -8.55 -9.83
N HIS A 14 -15.18 -9.67 -10.50
CA HIS A 14 -15.98 -10.89 -10.37
C HIS A 14 -16.02 -11.43 -8.93
N ILE A 15 -14.91 -11.37 -8.21
CA ILE A 15 -14.87 -11.74 -6.78
C ILE A 15 -15.80 -10.83 -5.98
N ARG A 16 -15.74 -9.51 -6.17
CA ARG A 16 -16.66 -8.57 -5.51
C ARG A 16 -18.13 -8.91 -5.80
N ASP A 17 -18.47 -9.08 -7.07
CA ASP A 17 -19.86 -9.29 -7.51
C ASP A 17 -20.44 -10.62 -6.98
N THR A 18 -19.60 -11.63 -6.74
CA THR A 18 -20.04 -12.96 -6.30
C THR A 18 -19.97 -13.19 -4.79
N THR A 19 -19.16 -12.41 -4.07
CA THR A 19 -18.92 -12.61 -2.63
C THR A 19 -19.48 -11.47 -1.75
N GLY A 20 -19.73 -10.30 -2.34
CA GLY A 20 -20.13 -9.10 -1.59
C GLY A 20 -18.97 -8.39 -0.89
N ILE A 21 -17.70 -8.68 -1.23
CA ILE A 21 -16.53 -7.94 -0.73
C ILE A 21 -16.59 -6.48 -1.19
N ASP A 22 -16.55 -5.53 -0.26
CA ASP A 22 -16.63 -4.09 -0.58
C ASP A 22 -15.35 -3.52 -1.21
N SER A 23 -14.18 -3.98 -0.76
CA SER A 23 -12.89 -3.43 -1.16
C SER A 23 -11.73 -4.42 -0.96
N PHE A 24 -10.57 -4.06 -1.49
CA PHE A 24 -9.35 -4.84 -1.42
C PHE A 24 -8.20 -4.04 -0.81
N LYS A 25 -7.37 -4.74 -0.04
CA LYS A 25 -6.05 -4.29 0.39
C LYS A 25 -5.01 -4.91 -0.53
N PHE A 26 -4.21 -4.07 -1.19
CA PHE A 26 -3.14 -4.49 -2.07
C PHE A 26 -1.80 -4.34 -1.35
N ASP A 27 -1.28 -5.48 -0.92
CA ASP A 27 0.05 -5.57 -0.37
C ASP A 27 1.11 -5.69 -1.47
N ALA A 28 2.33 -5.29 -1.14
CA ALA A 28 3.45 -5.15 -2.08
C ALA A 28 3.26 -4.06 -3.15
N GLY A 29 3.85 -4.26 -4.31
CA GLY A 29 3.93 -3.27 -5.39
C GLY A 29 5.23 -2.46 -5.38
N GLU A 30 6.09 -2.61 -4.39
CA GLU A 30 7.45 -2.05 -4.45
C GLU A 30 8.30 -2.81 -5.48
N TRP A 31 9.12 -2.07 -6.20
CA TRP A 31 10.12 -2.63 -7.12
C TRP A 31 10.96 -3.77 -6.52
N GLY A 32 11.31 -3.68 -5.22
CA GLY A 32 12.17 -4.67 -4.56
C GLY A 32 11.61 -6.09 -4.52
N TRP A 33 10.31 -6.28 -4.74
CA TRP A 33 9.66 -7.59 -4.79
C TRP A 33 9.56 -8.18 -6.19
N ILE A 34 9.93 -7.42 -7.22
CA ILE A 34 9.91 -7.89 -8.60
C ILE A 34 11.19 -8.67 -8.86
N SER A 35 11.08 -9.84 -9.52
CA SER A 35 12.24 -10.63 -9.91
C SER A 35 13.21 -9.77 -10.73
N ARG A 36 14.52 -9.90 -10.48
CA ARG A 36 15.53 -9.12 -11.22
C ARG A 36 15.52 -9.40 -12.73
N ASP A 37 15.02 -10.57 -13.13
CA ASP A 37 14.98 -11.03 -14.52
C ASP A 37 13.60 -10.84 -15.18
N PHE A 38 12.72 -10.02 -14.59
CA PHE A 38 11.40 -9.77 -15.16
C PHE A 38 11.50 -9.12 -16.56
N LYS A 39 10.62 -9.55 -17.45
CA LYS A 39 10.47 -8.96 -18.79
C LYS A 39 9.06 -8.43 -18.92
N LEU A 40 8.94 -7.15 -19.25
CA LEU A 40 7.66 -6.55 -19.60
C LEU A 40 7.47 -6.64 -21.10
N ASP A 41 6.21 -6.76 -21.52
CA ASP A 41 5.83 -6.67 -22.93
C ASP A 41 6.23 -5.30 -23.52
N ASP A 42 6.22 -4.25 -22.71
CA ASP A 42 6.70 -2.92 -23.06
C ASP A 42 8.02 -2.61 -22.33
N SER A 43 9.11 -2.63 -23.09
CA SER A 43 10.46 -2.37 -22.58
C SER A 43 10.71 -0.91 -22.21
N SER A 44 9.86 0.03 -22.67
CA SER A 44 9.98 1.44 -22.26
C SER A 44 9.67 1.64 -20.78
N ILE A 45 8.78 0.82 -20.23
CA ILE A 45 8.40 0.82 -18.80
C ILE A 45 9.56 0.34 -17.93
N GLN A 46 10.45 -0.51 -18.45
CA GLN A 46 11.62 -1.00 -17.70
C GLN A 46 12.66 0.09 -17.41
N GLN A 47 12.60 1.24 -18.09
CA GLN A 47 13.58 2.32 -17.90
C GLN A 47 13.43 3.02 -16.55
N THR A 48 12.27 2.91 -15.89
CA THR A 48 12.07 3.44 -14.55
C THR A 48 11.36 2.40 -13.68
N PRO A 49 12.09 1.72 -12.78
CA PRO A 49 11.56 0.77 -11.81
C PRO A 49 10.24 1.15 -11.14
N LEU A 50 10.08 2.43 -10.82
CA LEU A 50 8.94 2.96 -10.09
C LEU A 50 7.69 3.14 -10.96
N THR A 51 7.82 3.13 -12.28
CA THR A 51 6.67 3.17 -13.20
C THR A 51 5.79 1.94 -13.02
N LEU A 52 6.36 0.78 -12.68
CA LEU A 52 5.57 -0.41 -12.36
C LEU A 52 4.73 -0.22 -11.10
N THR A 53 5.29 0.40 -10.06
CA THR A 53 4.53 0.74 -8.85
C THR A 53 3.39 1.69 -9.19
N GLN A 54 3.64 2.74 -9.99
CA GLN A 54 2.59 3.67 -10.42
C GLN A 54 1.48 2.94 -11.19
N LEU A 55 1.83 2.16 -12.22
CA LEU A 55 0.85 1.44 -13.03
C LEU A 55 0.05 0.41 -12.21
N TYR A 56 0.70 -0.26 -11.27
CA TYR A 56 0.04 -1.20 -10.36
C TYR A 56 -1.01 -0.49 -9.49
N VAL A 57 -0.64 0.64 -8.88
CA VAL A 57 -1.54 1.43 -8.03
C VAL A 57 -2.69 2.03 -8.85
N GLU A 58 -2.42 2.59 -10.03
CA GLU A 58 -3.45 3.10 -10.95
C GLU A 58 -4.41 2.01 -11.43
N THR A 59 -3.92 0.78 -11.59
CA THR A 59 -4.75 -0.39 -11.93
C THR A 59 -5.63 -0.80 -10.75
N ALA A 60 -5.07 -0.86 -9.54
CA ALA A 60 -5.82 -1.17 -8.33
C ALA A 60 -6.94 -0.15 -8.07
N ALA A 61 -6.67 1.14 -8.27
CA ALA A 61 -7.63 2.23 -8.10
C ALA A 61 -8.87 2.13 -9.01
N GLN A 62 -8.81 1.36 -10.11
CA GLN A 62 -9.98 1.11 -10.96
C GLN A 62 -11.10 0.35 -10.23
N LEU A 63 -10.78 -0.32 -9.13
CA LEU A 63 -11.74 -1.09 -8.33
C LEU A 63 -12.53 -0.20 -7.36
N GLY A 64 -12.17 1.07 -7.20
CA GLY A 64 -12.89 2.05 -6.40
C GLY A 64 -12.00 2.86 -5.46
N ASN A 65 -12.63 3.76 -4.70
CA ASN A 65 -11.91 4.71 -3.85
C ASN A 65 -11.55 4.14 -2.46
N MET A 66 -12.14 3.00 -2.07
CA MET A 66 -11.86 2.34 -0.78
C MET A 66 -10.62 1.44 -0.83
N ILE A 67 -9.86 1.50 -1.91
CA ILE A 67 -8.66 0.69 -2.11
C ILE A 67 -7.55 1.17 -1.17
N GLU A 68 -6.82 0.21 -0.59
CA GLU A 68 -5.60 0.45 0.18
C GLU A 68 -4.40 -0.11 -0.59
N THR A 69 -3.32 0.67 -0.75
CA THR A 69 -2.01 0.18 -1.24
C THR A 69 -0.90 0.44 -0.23
N ARG A 70 0.11 -0.45 -0.16
CA ARG A 70 1.33 -0.22 0.63
C ARG A 70 2.36 0.61 -0.13
N ALA A 71 2.57 0.28 -1.41
CA ALA A 71 3.46 1.00 -2.29
C ALA A 71 2.72 2.16 -2.98
N ALA A 72 3.43 3.26 -3.21
CA ALA A 72 2.95 4.39 -3.99
C ALA A 72 4.11 5.14 -4.66
N TYR A 73 3.92 5.51 -5.91
CA TYR A 73 4.79 6.41 -6.66
C TYR A 73 3.94 7.21 -7.63
N ASN A 74 4.14 8.54 -7.67
CA ASN A 74 3.46 9.47 -8.58
C ASN A 74 1.92 9.26 -8.69
N SER A 75 1.28 8.88 -7.59
CA SER A 75 -0.13 8.44 -7.52
C SER A 75 -0.99 9.32 -6.62
N GLN A 76 -0.50 10.51 -6.26
CA GLN A 76 -1.19 11.47 -5.39
C GLN A 76 -2.54 11.95 -5.94
N HIS A 77 -2.73 11.83 -7.26
CA HIS A 77 -3.96 12.19 -7.94
C HIS A 77 -5.09 11.16 -7.73
N LEU A 78 -4.80 10.00 -7.14
CA LEU A 78 -5.77 8.93 -6.92
C LEU A 78 -6.47 9.09 -5.56
N PRO A 79 -7.80 8.95 -5.51
CA PRO A 79 -8.58 9.07 -4.27
C PRO A 79 -8.63 7.74 -3.50
N ILE A 80 -7.46 7.17 -3.20
CA ILE A 80 -7.31 5.87 -2.51
C ILE A 80 -6.44 6.01 -1.26
N PHE A 81 -6.50 5.03 -0.38
CA PHE A 81 -5.66 5.00 0.82
C PHE A 81 -4.25 4.49 0.52
N VAL A 82 -3.23 5.22 1.00
CA VAL A 82 -1.84 4.77 0.99
C VAL A 82 -1.42 4.46 2.42
N ARG A 83 -1.19 3.18 2.70
CA ARG A 83 -0.77 2.69 4.01
C ARG A 83 0.71 2.95 4.24
N MET A 84 1.06 3.36 5.46
CA MET A 84 2.46 3.40 5.90
C MET A 84 3.09 2.01 5.90
N LEU A 85 4.38 1.91 5.54
CA LEU A 85 5.11 0.65 5.66
C LEU A 85 4.98 0.05 7.06
N ASP A 86 5.01 -1.27 7.10
CA ASP A 86 4.93 -2.09 8.29
C ASP A 86 5.68 -1.52 9.49
N LYS A 87 4.96 -1.42 10.61
CA LYS A 87 5.47 -0.91 11.88
C LYS A 87 5.72 -2.04 12.86
N LEU A 88 6.78 -1.91 13.64
CA LEU A 88 7.11 -2.84 14.71
C LEU A 88 6.29 -2.51 15.96
N SER A 89 5.99 -3.54 16.75
CA SER A 89 5.31 -3.41 18.05
C SER A 89 6.25 -2.90 19.15
N VAL A 90 6.89 -1.76 18.91
CA VAL A 90 7.83 -1.08 19.80
C VAL A 90 7.52 0.42 19.90
N TRP A 91 8.07 1.09 20.93
CA TRP A 91 7.84 2.52 21.16
C TRP A 91 8.75 3.43 20.35
N ASP A 92 9.93 2.96 19.95
CA ASP A 92 11.02 3.81 19.48
C ASP A 92 10.92 4.20 18.00
N TYR A 93 11.98 4.85 17.49
CA TYR A 93 12.08 5.30 16.11
C TYR A 93 12.50 4.20 15.13
N ASN A 94 12.76 2.97 15.58
CA ASN A 94 13.10 1.84 14.73
C ASN A 94 11.84 1.19 14.13
N GLY A 95 11.00 2.00 13.49
CA GLY A 95 9.72 1.56 12.93
C GLY A 95 8.58 1.40 13.94
N GLY A 96 8.74 1.89 15.17
CA GLY A 96 7.71 1.85 16.21
C GLY A 96 6.70 3.01 16.19
N LEU A 97 5.94 3.14 17.27
CA LEU A 97 4.87 4.15 17.44
C LEU A 97 5.37 5.59 17.16
N LYS A 98 6.58 5.95 17.63
CA LYS A 98 7.14 7.29 17.42
C LYS A 98 7.33 7.65 15.95
N THR A 99 7.34 6.66 15.04
CA THR A 99 7.47 6.92 13.61
C THR A 99 6.15 7.28 12.92
N LEU A 100 4.98 7.08 13.54
CA LEU A 100 3.69 7.31 12.88
C LEU A 100 3.51 8.76 12.43
N ILE A 101 3.62 9.71 13.35
CA ILE A 101 3.45 11.14 13.07
C ILE A 101 4.46 11.64 12.02
N PRO A 102 5.78 11.42 12.15
CA PRO A 102 6.72 11.87 11.12
C PRO A 102 6.49 11.18 9.77
N THR A 103 6.04 9.91 9.74
CA THR A 103 5.66 9.25 8.48
C THR A 103 4.43 9.90 7.85
N ALA A 104 3.37 10.18 8.64
CA ALA A 104 2.17 10.85 8.16
C ALA A 104 2.48 12.24 7.59
N LEU A 105 3.30 13.03 8.29
CA LEU A 105 3.72 14.35 7.85
C LEU A 105 4.55 14.28 6.56
N MET A 106 5.50 13.34 6.47
CA MET A 106 6.30 13.13 5.26
C MET A 106 5.41 12.78 4.06
N MET A 107 4.45 11.86 4.22
CA MET A 107 3.54 11.48 3.15
C MET A 107 2.60 12.64 2.76
N SER A 108 2.13 13.42 3.74
CA SER A 108 1.32 14.61 3.52
C SER A 108 2.07 15.69 2.72
N ILE A 109 3.33 15.97 3.07
CA ILE A 109 4.21 16.86 2.28
C ILE A 109 4.42 16.30 0.87
N GLY A 110 4.51 14.98 0.73
CA GLY A 110 4.58 14.28 -0.56
C GLY A 110 3.28 14.29 -1.38
N GLY A 111 2.21 14.90 -0.88
CA GLY A 111 0.92 15.06 -1.55
C GLY A 111 -0.08 13.92 -1.30
N TYR A 112 0.25 12.93 -0.47
CA TYR A 112 -0.68 11.85 -0.13
C TYR A 112 -1.58 12.27 1.03
N SER A 113 -2.86 12.48 0.73
CA SER A 113 -3.84 13.00 1.69
C SER A 113 -4.55 11.90 2.49
N PHE A 114 -4.73 10.72 1.90
CA PHE A 114 -5.42 9.59 2.52
C PHE A 114 -4.38 8.57 2.99
N VAL A 115 -3.77 8.82 4.14
CA VAL A 115 -2.77 7.93 4.72
C VAL A 115 -3.34 7.22 5.94
N LEU A 116 -2.99 5.94 6.08
CA LEU A 116 -3.36 5.17 7.26
C LEU A 116 -2.13 4.52 7.88
N PRO A 117 -2.03 4.51 9.22
CA PRO A 117 -1.02 3.69 9.88
C PRO A 117 -1.33 2.22 9.59
N ASP A 118 -0.31 1.37 9.65
CA ASP A 118 -0.54 -0.07 9.63
C ASP A 118 -1.30 -0.54 10.88
N MET A 119 -1.38 -1.86 11.11
CA MET A 119 -1.98 -2.49 12.28
C MET A 119 -1.81 -1.69 13.57
N ILE A 120 -2.93 -1.48 14.28
CA ILE A 120 -2.93 -0.82 15.60
C ILE A 120 -2.07 -1.65 16.56
N GLY A 121 -1.05 -1.02 17.12
CA GLY A 121 -0.05 -1.68 17.97
C GLY A 121 1.13 -2.30 17.21
N GLY A 122 1.24 -2.13 15.90
CA GLY A 122 2.28 -2.71 15.04
C GLY A 122 2.03 -4.18 14.68
N ASN A 123 2.86 -4.72 13.79
CA ASN A 123 2.67 -6.03 13.15
C ASN A 123 3.03 -7.26 14.00
N ALA A 124 3.53 -7.08 15.22
CA ALA A 124 3.89 -8.19 16.10
C ALA A 124 4.85 -9.23 15.47
N TYR A 125 5.83 -8.80 14.65
CA TYR A 125 6.86 -9.65 14.01
C TYR A 125 7.85 -10.34 14.98
N GLY A 126 7.48 -10.52 16.24
CA GLY A 126 8.25 -11.26 17.24
C GLY A 126 7.54 -11.25 18.59
N ASN A 127 7.09 -10.07 19.02
CA ASN A 127 6.30 -9.90 20.24
C ASN A 127 5.04 -9.09 19.96
N PHE A 128 3.95 -9.44 20.64
CA PHE A 128 2.76 -8.61 20.68
C PHE A 128 3.02 -7.30 21.42
N PRO A 129 2.33 -6.20 21.04
CA PRO A 129 2.41 -4.95 21.79
C PRO A 129 1.94 -5.16 23.22
N SER A 130 2.54 -4.43 24.17
CA SER A 130 1.95 -4.32 25.50
C SER A 130 0.55 -3.69 25.40
N LYS A 131 -0.31 -3.96 26.39
CA LYS A 131 -1.63 -3.31 26.49
C LYS A 131 -1.52 -1.79 26.38
N GLU A 132 -0.52 -1.20 27.02
CA GLU A 132 -0.28 0.24 26.97
C GLU A 132 0.08 0.70 25.55
N LEU A 133 1.02 0.02 24.89
CA LEU A 133 1.43 0.37 23.53
C LEU A 133 0.25 0.29 22.56
N TYR A 134 -0.56 -0.77 22.65
CA TYR A 134 -1.75 -0.93 21.83
C TYR A 134 -2.76 0.20 22.03
N ILE A 135 -3.05 0.56 23.30
CA ILE A 135 -3.96 1.67 23.63
C ILE A 135 -3.42 3.01 23.13
N ARG A 136 -2.11 3.27 23.25
CA ARG A 136 -1.51 4.52 22.75
C ARG A 136 -1.53 4.62 21.23
N TRP A 137 -1.51 3.50 20.53
CA TRP A 137 -1.61 3.48 19.07
C TRP A 137 -3.05 3.74 18.58
N LEU A 138 -4.05 3.39 19.39
CA LEU A 138 -5.46 3.59 19.09
C LEU A 138 -5.92 5.05 19.23
N GLN A 139 -5.23 5.84 20.05
CA GLN A 139 -5.51 7.26 20.33
C GLN A 139 -5.14 8.16 19.16
#